data_AF-A0A952RV12-F1
#
_entry.id   AF-A0A952RV12-F1
#
_cell.length_a   1.000
_cell.length_b   1.000
_cell.length_c   1.000
_cell.angle_alpha   90.00
_cell.angle_beta   90.00
_cell.angle_gamma   90.00
#
_symmetry.space_group_name_H-M   'P 1'
#
loop_
_entity.id
_entity.type
_entity.pdbx_description
1 polymer ?
#
loop_
_entity_poly.entity_id
_entity_poly.type
_entity_poly.pdbx_seq_one_letter_code
_entity_poly.pdbx_strand_id
1 'polypeptide(L)'
;MDDQPNLAENWYCYAAVFSVTAIVMTAVLWALGRLWWCKLGDGAIYVNQAWNSSHTSQHFLDPYTFTHILHGVLFFWIAGLLLSKFGTFWQFTAAIVAEAGWEVLENTNFIIEKYRENTASLDYFGDSIANSFGDLAACAVGFLVAMKFGMWRSLVFFLVVEIFLLIWIRDSLLLNILMLVYPLDGVKSWQMSV
;
A
#
# COMPACT_ATOMS: atom_id res chain seq x y z
N MET A 1 25.26 8.03 19.16
CA MET A 1 24.66 7.58 17.89
C MET A 1 24.62 6.05 17.89
N ASP A 2 24.12 5.48 19.00
CA ASP A 2 24.19 4.04 19.29
C ASP A 2 23.16 3.69 20.37
N ASP A 3 21.88 3.87 20.03
CA ASP A 3 20.75 3.47 20.88
C ASP A 3 19.56 3.09 19.99
N GLN A 4 19.85 2.45 18.86
CA GLN A 4 18.82 1.87 18.01
C GLN A 4 18.41 0.55 18.66
N PRO A 5 17.23 0.44 19.30
CA PRO A 5 16.80 -0.82 19.90
C PRO A 5 16.87 -1.92 18.85
N ASN A 6 17.57 -3.01 19.19
CA ASN A 6 17.72 -4.14 18.30
C ASN A 6 16.32 -4.71 18.01
N LEU A 7 15.90 -4.72 16.74
CA LEU A 7 14.59 -5.30 16.36
C LEU A 7 14.44 -6.74 16.86
N ALA A 8 15.54 -7.49 16.97
CA ALA A 8 15.51 -8.85 17.50
C ALA A 8 15.08 -8.93 18.97
N GLU A 9 15.37 -7.91 19.78
CA GLU A 9 15.01 -7.87 21.20
C GLU A 9 13.58 -7.38 21.41
N ASN A 10 13.08 -6.48 20.57
CA ASN A 10 11.78 -5.81 20.74
C ASN A 10 10.74 -6.16 19.68
N TRP A 11 10.91 -7.25 18.92
CA TRP A 11 10.03 -7.62 17.80
C TRP A 11 8.55 -7.70 18.20
N TYR A 12 8.26 -8.11 19.43
CA TYR A 12 6.90 -8.21 19.96
C TYR A 12 6.18 -6.86 20.04
N CYS A 13 6.90 -5.75 20.27
CA CYS A 13 6.32 -4.41 20.25
C CYS A 13 5.86 -4.01 18.84
N TYR A 14 6.68 -4.29 17.82
CA TYR A 14 6.34 -4.05 16.42
C TYR A 14 5.15 -4.91 15.99
N ALA A 15 5.17 -6.20 16.36
CA ALA A 15 4.07 -7.12 16.10
C ALA A 15 2.77 -6.68 16.79
N ALA A 16 2.85 -6.18 18.03
CA ALA A 16 1.69 -5.67 18.76
C ALA A 16 1.07 -4.44 18.08
N VAL A 17 1.89 -3.46 17.69
CA VAL A 17 1.40 -2.27 16.97
C VAL A 17 0.76 -2.67 15.64
N PHE A 18 1.43 -3.52 14.86
CA PHE A 18 0.88 -4.02 13.60
C PHE A 18 -0.48 -4.69 13.82
N SER A 19 -0.56 -5.60 14.79
CA SER A 19 -1.79 -6.36 15.09
C SER A 19 -2.93 -5.45 15.52
N VAL A 20 -2.67 -4.50 16.43
CA VAL A 20 -3.69 -3.56 16.91
C VAL A 20 -4.18 -2.69 15.76
N THR A 21 -3.29 -2.12 14.96
CA THR A 21 -3.67 -1.28 13.81
C THR A 21 -4.47 -2.07 12.78
N ALA A 22 -4.03 -3.30 12.46
CA ALA A 22 -4.74 -4.16 11.52
C ALA A 22 -6.15 -4.53 12.00
N ILE A 23 -6.32 -4.82 13.31
CA ILE A 23 -7.64 -5.09 13.91
C ILE A 23 -8.55 -3.85 13.79
N VAL A 24 -8.04 -2.67 14.11
CA VAL A 24 -8.82 -1.42 14.02
C VAL A 24 -9.21 -1.12 12.59
N MET A 25 -8.26 -1.22 11.64
CA MET A 25 -8.52 -1.03 10.21
C MET A 25 -9.58 -2.02 9.71
N THR A 26 -9.44 -3.30 10.03
CA THR A 26 -10.41 -4.36 9.68
C THR A 26 -11.80 -4.02 10.21
N ALA A 27 -11.91 -3.59 11.47
CA ALA A 27 -13.19 -3.24 12.07
C ALA A 27 -13.85 -2.03 11.36
N VAL A 28 -13.06 -1.02 10.98
CA VAL A 28 -13.54 0.14 10.24
C VAL A 28 -13.98 -0.25 8.82
N LEU A 29 -13.17 -1.01 8.08
CA LEU A 29 -13.52 -1.48 6.73
C LEU A 29 -14.78 -2.37 6.75
N TRP A 30 -14.92 -3.22 7.75
CA TRP A 30 -16.13 -4.00 7.96
C TRP A 30 -17.35 -3.11 8.22
N ALA A 31 -17.21 -2.07 9.04
CA ALA A 31 -18.27 -1.09 9.28
C ALA A 31 -18.61 -0.26 8.03
N LEU A 32 -17.66 -0.06 7.12
CA LEU A 32 -17.87 0.52 5.78
C LEU A 32 -18.53 -0.45 4.79
N GLY A 33 -18.79 -1.69 5.20
CA GLY A 33 -19.46 -2.71 4.37
C GLY A 33 -18.53 -3.43 3.38
N ARG A 34 -17.22 -3.37 3.59
CA ARG A 34 -16.24 -4.07 2.73
C ARG A 34 -16.37 -5.58 2.88
N LEU A 35 -16.16 -6.29 1.77
CA LEU A 35 -16.21 -7.74 1.73
C LEU A 35 -14.96 -8.35 2.37
N TRP A 36 -15.09 -9.52 3.00
CA TRP A 36 -13.94 -10.21 3.57
C TRP A 36 -12.99 -10.79 2.52
N TRP A 37 -13.52 -11.15 1.36
CA TRP A 37 -12.80 -11.80 0.27
C TRP A 37 -13.51 -11.52 -1.06
N CYS A 38 -12.89 -11.93 -2.17
CA CYS A 38 -13.47 -11.81 -3.50
C CYS A 38 -14.88 -12.42 -3.61
N LYS A 39 -15.84 -11.59 -4.03
CA LYS A 39 -17.25 -12.00 -4.26
C LYS A 39 -17.42 -13.04 -5.36
N LEU A 40 -16.44 -13.17 -6.26
CA LEU A 40 -16.49 -14.10 -7.39
C LEU A 40 -16.22 -15.56 -6.94
N GLY A 41 -15.87 -15.76 -5.67
CA GLY A 41 -15.90 -17.06 -5.02
C GLY A 41 -14.70 -17.96 -5.30
N ASP A 42 -13.61 -17.39 -5.85
CA ASP A 42 -12.36 -18.12 -6.02
C ASP A 42 -11.44 -17.96 -4.80
N GLY A 43 -10.61 -18.97 -4.53
CA GLY A 43 -9.68 -19.00 -3.40
C GLY A 43 -8.25 -18.57 -3.76
N ALA A 44 -8.05 -17.83 -4.85
CA ALA A 44 -6.72 -17.41 -5.26
C ALA A 44 -6.13 -16.42 -4.23
N ILE A 45 -4.89 -16.64 -3.81
CA ILE A 45 -4.22 -15.70 -2.89
C ILE A 45 -3.70 -14.49 -3.67
N TYR A 46 -3.31 -14.69 -4.93
CA TYR A 46 -2.74 -13.67 -5.81
C TYR A 46 -3.46 -13.63 -7.15
N VAL A 47 -3.65 -12.41 -7.67
CA VAL A 47 -4.09 -12.19 -9.06
C VAL A 47 -3.14 -11.27 -9.80
N ASN A 48 -3.01 -11.46 -11.11
CA ASN A 48 -2.01 -10.78 -11.93
C ASN A 48 -2.58 -9.60 -12.74
N GLN A 49 -3.90 -9.53 -12.87
CA GLN A 49 -4.56 -8.50 -13.65
C GLN A 49 -4.59 -7.20 -12.84
N ALA A 50 -4.04 -6.11 -13.39
CA ALA A 50 -4.14 -4.77 -12.80
C ALA A 50 -5.37 -4.00 -13.29
N TRP A 51 -5.69 -4.15 -14.58
CA TRP A 51 -6.79 -3.42 -15.24
C TRP A 51 -7.95 -4.33 -15.64
N ASN A 52 -9.13 -3.73 -15.81
CA ASN A 52 -10.34 -4.39 -16.34
C ASN A 52 -10.67 -5.72 -15.64
N SER A 53 -10.44 -5.77 -14.33
CA SER A 53 -10.56 -6.99 -13.53
C SER A 53 -11.34 -6.67 -12.26
N SER A 54 -12.40 -7.44 -12.03
CA SER A 54 -13.18 -7.40 -10.80
C SER A 54 -12.56 -8.26 -9.67
N HIS A 55 -11.39 -8.86 -9.91
CA HIS A 55 -10.62 -9.59 -8.91
C HIS A 55 -9.50 -8.75 -8.29
N THR A 56 -9.05 -7.69 -8.96
CA THR A 56 -8.00 -6.80 -8.43
C THR A 56 -8.51 -6.11 -7.17
N SER A 57 -7.64 -6.00 -6.18
CA SER A 57 -7.96 -5.55 -4.83
C SER A 57 -8.94 -6.42 -4.04
N GLN A 58 -9.32 -7.60 -4.55
CA GLN A 58 -10.25 -8.51 -3.86
C GLN A 58 -9.57 -9.72 -3.21
N HIS A 59 -8.30 -9.94 -3.52
CA HIS A 59 -7.50 -11.06 -3.02
C HIS A 59 -6.36 -10.56 -2.17
N PHE A 60 -5.68 -11.47 -1.47
CA PHE A 60 -4.64 -11.07 -0.52
C PHE A 60 -3.50 -10.28 -1.17
N LEU A 61 -3.10 -10.65 -2.39
CA LEU A 61 -2.05 -9.97 -3.15
C LEU A 61 -2.52 -9.69 -4.59
N ASP A 62 -2.00 -8.63 -5.17
CA ASP A 62 -2.16 -8.28 -6.57
C ASP A 62 -0.96 -7.43 -7.06
N PRO A 63 -0.95 -6.86 -8.27
CA PRO A 63 0.17 -6.02 -8.70
C PRO A 63 0.35 -4.74 -7.86
N TYR A 64 -0.70 -4.21 -7.24
CA TYR A 64 -0.64 -3.02 -6.39
C TYR A 64 -0.04 -3.31 -5.02
N THR A 65 0.06 -4.56 -4.58
CA THR A 65 0.89 -4.94 -3.42
C THR A 65 2.31 -4.34 -3.50
N PHE A 66 2.90 -4.23 -4.70
CA PHE A 66 4.20 -3.58 -4.87
C PHE A 66 4.17 -2.08 -4.57
N THR A 67 3.07 -1.37 -4.85
CA THR A 67 2.93 0.06 -4.48
C THR A 67 2.84 0.22 -2.96
N HIS A 68 2.20 -0.70 -2.25
CA HIS A 68 2.17 -0.70 -0.78
C HIS A 68 3.54 -1.03 -0.17
N ILE A 69 4.34 -1.91 -0.78
CA ILE A 69 5.77 -2.03 -0.43
C ILE A 69 6.49 -0.67 -0.59
N LEU A 70 6.20 0.07 -1.66
CA LEU A 70 6.76 1.40 -1.87
C LEU A 70 6.23 2.46 -0.89
N HIS A 71 4.98 2.36 -0.42
CA HIS A 71 4.48 3.16 0.71
C HIS A 71 5.35 2.96 1.95
N GLY A 72 5.67 1.70 2.28
CA GLY A 72 6.55 1.37 3.40
C GLY A 72 7.93 2.03 3.30
N VAL A 73 8.52 2.00 2.10
CA VAL A 73 9.80 2.67 1.83
C VAL A 73 9.67 4.20 1.97
N LEU A 74 8.62 4.79 1.40
CA LEU A 74 8.37 6.22 1.43
C LEU A 74 8.12 6.72 2.86
N PHE A 75 7.32 6.00 3.64
CA PHE A 75 7.06 6.31 5.04
C PHE A 75 8.30 6.14 5.91
N PHE A 76 9.18 5.18 5.62
CA PHE A 76 10.48 5.12 6.28
C PHE A 76 11.29 6.41 6.08
N TRP A 77 11.33 6.95 4.87
CA TRP A 77 12.03 8.23 4.62
C TRP A 77 11.34 9.41 5.31
N ILE A 78 10.01 9.53 5.18
CA ILE A 78 9.24 10.63 5.79
C ILE A 78 9.35 10.58 7.31
N ALA A 79 9.14 9.42 7.93
CA ALA A 79 9.27 9.24 9.37
C ALA A 79 10.73 9.40 9.83
N GLY A 80 11.71 8.99 9.01
CA GLY A 80 13.12 9.25 9.24
C GLY A 80 13.44 10.75 9.34
N LEU A 81 12.78 11.58 8.53
CA LEU A 81 12.93 13.05 8.58
C LEU A 81 12.18 13.66 9.78
N LEU A 82 10.90 13.30 9.95
CA LEU A 82 10.00 13.94 10.93
C LEU A 82 10.19 13.42 12.36
N LEU A 83 10.52 12.13 12.51
CA LEU A 83 10.57 11.40 13.78
C LEU A 83 11.97 10.84 14.08
N SER A 84 13.03 11.42 13.49
CA SER A 84 14.44 11.03 13.74
C SER A 84 14.80 10.95 15.24
N LYS A 85 14.16 11.78 16.07
CA LYS A 85 14.41 11.86 17.52
C LYS A 85 13.68 10.80 18.35
N PHE A 86 12.64 10.16 17.81
CA PHE A 86 11.78 9.24 18.56
C PHE A 86 12.17 7.77 18.38
N GLY A 87 13.14 7.45 17.53
CA GLY A 87 13.60 6.07 17.30
C GLY A 87 12.70 5.28 16.33
N THR A 88 13.19 4.12 15.89
CA THR A 88 12.59 3.33 14.80
C THR A 88 11.22 2.75 15.12
N PHE A 89 10.93 2.45 16.40
CA PHE A 89 9.60 1.96 16.81
C PHE A 89 8.50 2.99 16.51
N TRP A 90 8.72 4.26 16.82
CA TRP A 90 7.74 5.31 16.55
C TRP A 90 7.66 5.66 15.06
N GLN A 91 8.78 5.54 14.33
CA GLN A 91 8.77 5.67 12.87
C GLN A 91 7.93 4.56 12.21
N PHE A 92 8.10 3.31 12.64
CA PHE A 92 7.30 2.19 12.17
C PHE A 92 5.83 2.34 12.55
N THR A 93 5.55 2.70 13.80
CA THR A 93 4.18 2.97 14.27
C THR A 93 3.50 4.02 13.39
N ALA A 94 4.18 5.13 13.09
CA ALA A 94 3.65 6.17 12.22
C ALA A 94 3.38 5.65 10.79
N ALA A 95 4.29 4.84 10.22
CA ALA A 95 4.11 4.26 8.90
C ALA A 95 2.89 3.33 8.83
N ILE A 96 2.74 2.40 9.78
CA ILE A 96 1.62 1.44 9.81
C ILE A 96 0.28 2.16 10.04
N VAL A 97 0.25 3.19 10.89
CA VAL A 97 -0.98 3.98 11.11
C VAL A 97 -1.32 4.81 9.88
N ALA A 98 -0.32 5.40 9.21
CA ALA A 98 -0.53 6.16 7.98
C ALA A 98 -1.09 5.26 6.86
N GLU A 99 -0.54 4.06 6.71
CA GLU A 99 -1.01 3.08 5.73
C GLU A 99 -2.44 2.63 6.02
N ALA A 100 -2.73 2.24 7.26
CA ALA A 100 -4.10 1.86 7.61
C ALA A 100 -5.10 3.02 7.45
N GLY A 101 -4.65 4.25 7.68
CA GLY A 101 -5.45 5.45 7.40
C GLY A 101 -5.70 5.64 5.90
N TRP A 102 -4.70 5.34 5.06
CA TRP A 102 -4.83 5.32 3.61
C TRP A 102 -5.82 4.25 3.16
N GLU A 103 -5.68 3.01 3.60
CA GLU A 103 -6.60 1.89 3.30
C GLU A 103 -8.06 2.24 3.62
N VAL A 104 -8.31 2.84 4.80
CA VAL A 104 -9.65 3.29 5.18
C VAL A 104 -10.16 4.40 4.27
N LEU A 105 -9.30 5.37 3.92
CA LEU A 105 -9.66 6.50 3.06
C LEU A 105 -9.93 6.05 1.62
N GLU A 106 -9.06 5.20 1.08
CA GLU A 106 -9.16 4.58 -0.24
C GLU A 106 -10.49 3.82 -0.40
N ASN A 107 -10.90 3.14 0.66
CA ASN A 107 -12.16 2.39 0.70
C ASN A 107 -13.41 3.23 1.02
N THR A 108 -13.32 4.56 0.98
CA THR A 108 -14.49 5.43 1.00
C THR A 108 -15.08 5.60 -0.40
N ASN A 109 -16.40 5.83 -0.49
CA ASN A 109 -17.06 6.09 -1.78
C ASN A 109 -16.41 7.25 -2.53
N PHE A 110 -15.95 8.28 -1.81
CA PHE A 110 -15.30 9.44 -2.41
C PHE A 110 -14.04 9.08 -3.20
N ILE A 111 -13.14 8.27 -2.63
CA ILE A 111 -11.91 7.87 -3.33
C ILE A 111 -12.17 6.82 -4.40
N ILE A 112 -13.05 5.84 -4.13
CA ILE A 112 -13.44 4.83 -5.12
C ILE A 112 -14.03 5.47 -6.39
N GLU A 113 -14.95 6.42 -6.22
CA GLU A 113 -15.54 7.16 -7.35
C GLU A 113 -14.45 7.94 -8.10
N LYS A 114 -13.53 8.58 -7.37
CA LYS A 114 -12.41 9.31 -7.98
C LYS A 114 -11.48 8.40 -8.79
N TYR A 115 -11.19 7.18 -8.32
CA TYR A 115 -10.41 6.22 -9.09
C TYR A 115 -11.14 5.80 -10.36
N ARG A 116 -12.44 5.51 -10.29
CA ARG A 116 -13.26 5.14 -11.47
C ARG A 116 -13.33 6.28 -12.49
N GLU A 117 -13.39 7.52 -12.03
CA GLU A 117 -13.40 8.70 -12.89
C GLU A 117 -12.04 8.97 -13.54
N ASN A 118 -10.95 8.83 -12.79
CA ASN A 118 -9.64 9.33 -13.19
C ASN A 118 -8.72 8.28 -13.80
N THR A 119 -8.90 7.00 -13.50
CA THR A 119 -7.99 5.91 -13.90
C THR A 119 -8.65 4.93 -14.86
N ALA A 120 -7.91 3.90 -15.31
CA ALA A 120 -8.46 2.81 -16.11
C ALA A 120 -9.21 1.75 -15.26
N SER A 121 -9.37 1.97 -13.96
CA SER A 121 -10.01 1.03 -13.02
C SER A 121 -11.53 1.21 -12.94
N LEU A 122 -12.25 1.08 -14.06
CA LEU A 122 -13.70 1.29 -14.14
C LEU A 122 -14.51 0.34 -13.23
N ASP A 123 -13.99 -0.87 -13.03
CA ASP A 123 -14.54 -1.93 -12.17
C ASP A 123 -13.91 -1.96 -10.77
N TYR A 124 -13.29 -0.86 -10.33
CA TYR A 124 -12.81 -0.75 -8.95
C TYR A 124 -13.98 -0.46 -8.01
N PHE A 125 -14.19 -1.36 -7.06
CA PHE A 125 -15.28 -1.25 -6.08
C PHE A 125 -14.77 -0.98 -4.66
N GLY A 126 -13.50 -0.64 -4.51
CA GLY A 126 -12.78 -0.71 -3.24
C GLY A 126 -12.26 -2.11 -2.96
N ASP A 127 -11.40 -2.20 -1.97
CA ASP A 127 -10.66 -3.39 -1.60
C ASP A 127 -11.51 -4.29 -0.70
N SER A 128 -11.16 -5.58 -0.73
CA SER A 128 -11.61 -6.51 0.31
C SER A 128 -10.79 -6.30 1.59
N ILE A 129 -11.36 -6.67 2.74
CA ILE A 129 -10.66 -6.62 4.04
C ILE A 129 -9.36 -7.43 4.00
N ALA A 130 -9.35 -8.57 3.30
CA ALA A 130 -8.16 -9.38 3.15
C ALA A 130 -7.07 -8.72 2.30
N ASN A 131 -7.45 -7.99 1.26
CA ASN A 131 -6.53 -7.22 0.42
C ASN A 131 -5.90 -6.08 1.23
N SER A 132 -6.71 -5.23 1.87
CA SER A 132 -6.19 -4.16 2.74
C SER A 132 -5.27 -4.66 3.85
N PHE A 133 -5.53 -5.86 4.40
CA PHE A 133 -4.59 -6.48 5.34
C PHE A 133 -3.27 -6.88 4.68
N GLY A 134 -3.33 -7.45 3.47
CA GLY A 134 -2.18 -7.75 2.64
C GLY A 134 -1.36 -6.51 2.31
N ASP A 135 -2.01 -5.40 1.99
CA ASP A 135 -1.39 -4.13 1.66
C ASP A 135 -0.72 -3.48 2.88
N LEU A 136 -1.39 -3.49 4.03
CA LEU A 136 -0.77 -3.10 5.31
C LEU A 136 0.47 -3.94 5.63
N ALA A 137 0.42 -5.26 5.37
CA ALA A 137 1.56 -6.15 5.54
C ALA A 137 2.69 -5.85 4.54
N ALA A 138 2.36 -5.56 3.29
CA ALA A 138 3.32 -5.16 2.26
C ALA A 138 4.03 -3.85 2.64
N CYS A 139 3.30 -2.87 3.17
CA CYS A 139 3.86 -1.64 3.71
C CYS A 139 4.81 -1.91 4.87
N ALA A 140 4.44 -2.77 5.82
CA ALA A 140 5.34 -3.19 6.88
C ALA A 140 6.64 -3.81 6.33
N VAL A 141 6.53 -4.69 5.33
CA VAL A 141 7.70 -5.29 4.65
C VAL A 141 8.56 -4.22 3.98
N GLY A 142 7.95 -3.29 3.24
CA GLY A 142 8.65 -2.19 2.58
C GLY A 142 9.44 -1.32 3.54
N PHE A 143 8.84 -0.98 4.69
CA PHE A 143 9.52 -0.22 5.74
C PHE A 143 10.74 -0.98 6.28
N LEU A 144 10.58 -2.28 6.57
CA LEU A 144 11.67 -3.11 7.08
C LEU A 144 12.80 -3.29 6.06
N VAL A 145 12.46 -3.42 4.77
CA VAL A 145 13.43 -3.43 3.66
C VAL A 145 14.19 -2.11 3.62
N ALA A 146 13.49 -0.98 3.67
CA ALA A 146 14.12 0.33 3.62
C ALA A 146 15.07 0.58 4.79
N MET A 147 14.65 0.20 6.00
CA MET A 147 15.45 0.26 7.20
C MET A 147 16.73 -0.59 7.10
N LYS A 148 16.63 -1.81 6.55
CA LYS A 148 17.80 -2.68 6.32
C LYS A 148 18.73 -2.14 5.23
N PHE A 149 18.17 -1.54 4.20
CA PHE A 149 18.92 -1.06 3.04
C PHE A 149 19.58 0.31 3.31
N GLY A 150 19.02 1.10 4.22
CA GLY A 150 19.37 2.50 4.38
C GLY A 150 18.92 3.35 3.19
N MET A 151 19.17 4.66 3.25
CA MET A 151 18.62 5.63 2.29
C MET A 151 18.93 5.31 0.82
N TRP A 152 20.21 5.16 0.47
CA TRP A 152 20.61 5.06 -0.94
C TRP A 152 20.18 3.73 -1.60
N ARG A 153 20.31 2.60 -0.90
CA ARG A 153 19.90 1.30 -1.46
C ARG A 153 18.39 1.18 -1.53
N SER A 154 17.65 1.74 -0.56
CA SER A 154 16.19 1.79 -0.62
C SER A 154 15.70 2.72 -1.74
N LEU A 155 16.41 3.81 -2.04
CA LEU A 155 16.10 4.68 -3.18
C LEU A 155 16.27 3.95 -4.52
N VAL A 156 17.38 3.23 -4.70
CA VAL A 156 17.58 2.42 -5.91
C VAL A 156 16.49 1.35 -6.01
N PHE A 157 16.18 0.65 -4.92
CA PHE A 157 15.08 -0.31 -4.88
C PHE A 157 13.73 0.32 -5.28
N PHE A 158 13.40 1.48 -4.70
CA PHE A 158 12.17 2.21 -5.01
C PHE A 158 12.07 2.53 -6.51
N LEU A 159 13.13 3.10 -7.10
CA LEU A 159 13.16 3.45 -8.53
C LEU A 159 13.06 2.21 -9.44
N VAL A 160 13.70 1.10 -9.06
CA VAL A 160 13.63 -0.15 -9.83
C VAL A 160 12.20 -0.70 -9.82
N VAL A 161 11.52 -0.72 -8.68
CA VAL A 161 10.14 -1.20 -8.57
C VAL A 161 9.18 -0.26 -9.31
N GLU A 162 9.33 1.06 -9.19
CA GLU A 162 8.57 2.05 -9.96
C GLU A 162 8.65 1.78 -11.47
N ILE A 163 9.88 1.66 -12.01
CA ILE A 163 10.10 1.42 -13.44
C ILE A 163 9.53 0.05 -13.85
N PHE A 164 9.71 -0.97 -13.01
CA PHE A 164 9.16 -2.30 -13.26
C PHE A 164 7.63 -2.26 -13.38
N LEU A 165 6.93 -1.58 -12.46
CA LEU A 165 5.47 -1.46 -12.51
C LEU A 165 5.00 -0.65 -13.73
N LEU A 166 5.67 0.44 -14.07
CA LEU A 166 5.36 1.22 -15.27
C LEU A 166 5.47 0.40 -16.56
N ILE A 167 6.42 -0.54 -16.64
CA ILE A 167 6.56 -1.44 -17.79
C ILE A 167 5.51 -2.54 -17.75
N TRP A 168 5.28 -3.13 -16.57
CA TRP A 168 4.47 -4.33 -16.42
C TRP A 168 2.98 -4.05 -16.45
N ILE A 169 2.52 -3.12 -15.62
CA ILE A 169 1.10 -2.79 -15.45
C ILE A 169 0.75 -1.40 -15.96
N ARG A 170 1.71 -0.62 -16.47
CA ARG A 170 1.47 0.79 -16.87
C ARG A 170 0.89 1.66 -15.76
N ASP A 171 1.17 1.28 -14.52
CA ASP A 171 0.88 2.08 -13.33
C ASP A 171 2.05 1.96 -12.37
N SER A 172 2.11 2.83 -11.38
CA SER A 172 3.07 2.75 -10.28
C SER A 172 2.57 3.60 -9.13
N LEU A 173 3.27 3.61 -7.98
CA LEU A 173 2.85 4.44 -6.85
C LEU A 173 2.82 5.92 -7.24
N LEU A 174 3.90 6.42 -7.83
CA LEU A 174 3.97 7.84 -8.20
C LEU A 174 2.94 8.21 -9.28
N LEU A 175 2.71 7.32 -10.25
CA LEU A 175 1.73 7.57 -11.30
C LEU A 175 0.29 7.53 -10.77
N ASN A 176 0.00 6.60 -9.87
CA ASN A 176 -1.28 6.49 -9.19
C ASN A 176 -1.59 7.76 -8.38
N ILE A 177 -0.64 8.24 -7.57
CA ILE A 177 -0.79 9.51 -6.82
C ILE A 177 -1.03 10.68 -7.78
N LEU A 178 -0.26 10.76 -8.87
CA LEU A 178 -0.44 11.81 -9.88
C LEU A 178 -1.86 11.78 -10.45
N MET A 179 -2.34 10.61 -10.90
CA MET A 179 -3.66 10.47 -11.51
C MET A 179 -4.80 10.71 -10.51
N LEU A 180 -4.59 10.39 -9.24
CA LEU A 180 -5.57 10.66 -8.19
C LEU A 180 -5.66 12.15 -7.85
N VAL A 181 -4.54 12.89 -7.81
CA VAL A 181 -4.52 14.31 -7.42
C VAL A 181 -4.76 15.24 -8.61
N TYR A 182 -4.12 14.96 -9.74
CA TYR A 182 -4.16 15.76 -10.96
C TYR A 182 -4.22 14.85 -12.21
N PRO A 183 -5.43 14.35 -12.56
CA PRO A 183 -5.59 13.42 -13.67
C PRO A 183 -5.18 14.06 -15.00
N LEU A 184 -4.42 13.31 -15.79
CA LEU A 184 -3.97 13.72 -17.12
C LEU A 184 -4.55 12.78 -18.19
N ASP A 185 -5.29 13.33 -19.14
CA ASP A 185 -5.94 12.54 -20.20
C ASP A 185 -4.95 11.69 -21.02
N GLY A 186 -3.75 12.23 -21.27
CA GLY A 186 -2.70 11.51 -21.99
C GLY A 186 -2.18 10.29 -21.23
N VAL A 187 -2.05 10.39 -19.90
CA VAL A 187 -1.66 9.27 -19.04
C VAL A 187 -2.78 8.24 -18.99
N LYS A 188 -4.02 8.68 -18.75
CA LYS A 188 -5.20 7.79 -18.74
C LYS A 188 -5.32 7.00 -20.04
N SER A 189 -5.15 7.66 -21.19
CA SER A 189 -5.20 7.01 -22.51
C SER A 189 -4.08 5.99 -22.69
N TRP A 190 -2.87 6.27 -22.20
CA TRP A 190 -1.74 5.34 -22.23
C TRP A 190 -2.01 4.11 -21.35
N GLN A 191 -2.56 4.29 -20.15
CA GLN A 191 -2.96 3.21 -19.24
C GLN A 191 -4.05 2.31 -19.85
N MET A 192 -5.04 2.89 -20.53
CA MET A 192 -6.13 2.15 -21.17
C MET A 192 -5.72 1.39 -22.45
N SER A 193 -4.53 1.61 -22.99
CA SER A 193 -4.05 0.93 -24.20
C SER A 193 -3.29 -0.37 -23.92
N VAL A 194 -3.57 -1.00 -22.78
CA VAL A 194 -3.09 -2.34 -22.38
C VAL A 194 -4.04 -3.41 -22.88
#